data_AF-A0A4R5LDN8-F1
#
_entry.id   AF-A0A4R5LDN8-F1
#
_cell.length_a   1.000
_cell.length_b   1.000
_cell.length_c   1.000
_cell.angle_alpha   90.00
_cell.angle_beta   90.00
_cell.angle_gamma   90.00
#
_symmetry.space_group_name_H-M   'P 1'
#
loop_
_entity.id
_entity.type
_entity.pdbx_description
1 polymer ?
#
loop_
_entity_poly.entity_id
_entity_poly.type
_entity_poly.pdbx_seq_one_letter_code
_entity_poly.pdbx_strand_id
1 'polypeptide(L)' 'MYLLSRLFLFLSETAEARRQQREEAYLAQSVDIYDLEFRMRKMDREKATRHPSWMNHYG' A
#
# COMPACT_ATOMS: atom_id res chain seq x y z
N MET A 1 26.91 -5.66 -13.62
CA MET A 1 26.27 -5.23 -12.36
C MET A 1 25.16 -4.20 -12.62
N TYR A 2 24.12 -4.56 -13.41
CA TYR A 2 22.93 -3.70 -13.66
C TYR A 2 21.65 -4.52 -13.90
N LEU A 3 21.80 -5.80 -14.26
CA LEU A 3 20.70 -6.71 -14.56
C LEU A 3 19.82 -6.98 -13.32
N LEU A 4 20.45 -7.15 -12.15
CA LEU A 4 19.74 -7.30 -10.87
C LEU A 4 18.99 -6.04 -10.46
N SER A 5 19.54 -4.85 -10.72
CA SER A 5 18.86 -3.58 -10.43
C SER A 5 17.62 -3.40 -11.32
N ARG A 6 17.70 -3.76 -12.61
CA ARG A 6 16.55 -3.67 -13.53
C ARG A 6 15.46 -4.69 -13.20
N LEU A 7 15.85 -5.92 -12.84
CA LEU A 7 14.92 -6.94 -12.35
C LEU A 7 14.24 -6.49 -11.05
N PHE A 8 14.98 -5.86 -10.15
CA PHE A 8 14.43 -5.32 -8.90
C PHE A 8 13.42 -4.20 -9.17
N LEU A 9 13.73 -3.26 -10.08
CA LEU A 9 12.81 -2.18 -10.47
C LEU A 9 11.52 -2.71 -11.11
N PHE A 10 11.66 -3.71 -11.98
CA PHE A 10 10.50 -4.35 -12.61
C PHE A 10 9.67 -5.14 -11.59
N LEU A 11 10.33 -5.85 -10.67
CA LEU A 11 9.67 -6.59 -9.61
C LEU A 11 8.97 -5.66 -8.62
N SER A 12 9.58 -4.53 -8.25
CA SER A 12 8.98 -3.53 -7.37
C SER A 12 7.75 -2.89 -8.00
N GLU A 13 7.79 -2.55 -9.29
CA GLU A 13 6.60 -2.08 -10.03
C GLU A 13 5.48 -3.12 -9.96
N THR A 14 5.77 -4.40 -10.21
CA THR A 14 4.74 -5.45 -10.15
C THR A 14 4.21 -5.71 -8.73
N ALA A 15 5.01 -5.45 -7.71
CA ALA A 15 4.64 -5.65 -6.31
C ALA A 15 3.74 -4.51 -5.82
N GLU A 16 4.05 -3.27 -6.19
CA GLU A 16 3.20 -2.11 -5.91
C GLU A 16 1.87 -2.20 -6.67
N ALA A 17 1.90 -2.55 -7.95
CA ALA A 17 0.69 -2.75 -8.74
C ALA A 17 -0.21 -3.85 -8.16
N ARG A 18 0.37 -4.99 -7.73
CA ARG A 18 -0.39 -6.06 -7.05
C ARG A 18 -0.95 -5.62 -5.70
N ARG A 19 -0.22 -4.78 -4.97
CA ARG A 19 -0.71 -4.24 -3.69
C ARG A 19 -1.90 -3.31 -3.95
N GLN A 20 -1.78 -2.42 -4.93
CA GLN A 20 -2.84 -1.50 -5.31
C GLN A 20 -4.10 -2.23 -5.77
N GLN A 21 -3.97 -3.27 -6.62
CA GLN A 21 -5.10 -4.10 -7.02
C GLN A 21 -5.83 -4.78 -5.85
N ARG A 22 -5.09 -5.17 -4.80
CA ARG A 22 -5.70 -5.74 -3.58
C ARG A 22 -6.44 -4.68 -2.77
N GLU A 23 -5.86 -3.48 -2.65
CA GLU A 23 -6.49 -2.35 -1.97
C GLU A 23 -7.78 -1.93 -2.71
N GLU A 24 -7.74 -1.88 -4.04
CA GLU A 24 -8.90 -1.58 -4.90
C GLU A 24 -9.98 -2.68 -4.79
N ALA A 25 -9.62 -3.95 -4.81
CA ALA A 25 -10.57 -5.04 -4.66
C ALA A 25 -11.23 -5.08 -3.26
N TYR A 26 -10.49 -4.68 -2.22
CA TYR A 26 -10.99 -4.57 -0.85
C TYR A 26 -11.98 -3.41 -0.70
N LEU A 27 -11.71 -2.28 -1.36
CA LEU A 27 -12.62 -1.13 -1.41
C LEU A 27 -13.85 -1.42 -2.29
N ALA A 28 -13.68 -2.08 -3.44
CA ALA A 28 -14.77 -2.43 -4.35
C ALA A 28 -15.79 -3.40 -3.74
N GLN A 29 -15.40 -4.16 -2.72
CA GLN A 29 -16.31 -5.02 -1.94
C GLN A 29 -17.15 -4.26 -0.90
N SER A 30 -17.12 -2.93 -0.85
CA SER A 30 -17.93 -2.16 0.09
C SER A 30 -19.41 -2.26 -0.27
N VAL A 31 -20.26 -2.54 0.72
CA VAL A 31 -21.71 -2.66 0.51
C VAL A 31 -22.40 -1.29 0.56
N ASP A 32 -21.85 -0.35 1.32
CA ASP A 32 -22.39 0.99 1.54
C ASP A 32 -21.25 2.01 1.70
N ILE A 33 -21.58 3.30 1.58
CA ILE A 33 -20.64 4.42 1.68
C ILE A 33 -19.94 4.41 3.04
N TYR A 34 -20.64 4.11 4.13
CA TYR A 34 -20.06 4.06 5.46
C TYR A 34 -19.06 2.90 5.64
N ASP A 35 -19.32 1.77 4.99
CA ASP A 35 -18.40 0.62 4.99
C ASP A 35 -17.14 0.94 4.16
N LEU A 36 -17.30 1.65 3.04
CA LEU A 36 -16.18 2.18 2.26
C LEU A 36 -15.31 3.13 3.09
N GLU A 37 -15.92 4.10 3.77
CA GLU A 37 -15.22 5.07 4.63
C GLU A 37 -14.46 4.37 5.77
N PHE A 38 -15.10 3.40 6.41
CA PHE A 38 -14.47 2.62 7.48
C PHE A 38 -13.26 1.84 6.96
N ARG A 39 -13.40 1.17 5.82
CA ARG A 39 -12.30 0.42 5.18
C ARG A 39 -11.17 1.32 4.73
N MET A 40 -11.47 2.50 4.17
CA MET A 40 -10.46 3.51 3.82
C MET A 40 -9.70 3.99 5.05
N ARG A 41 -10.40 4.38 6.13
CA ARG A 41 -9.76 4.81 7.38
C ARG A 41 -8.89 3.71 7.99
N LYS A 42 -9.35 2.47 7.95
CA LYS A 42 -8.58 1.32 8.44
C LYS A 42 -7.28 1.15 7.66
N MET A 43 -7.35 1.19 6.32
CA MET A 43 -6.15 1.12 5.48
C MET A 43 -5.19 2.29 5.71
N ASP A 44 -5.71 3.51 5.88
CA ASP A 44 -4.90 4.69 6.15
C ASP A 44 -4.12 4.55 7.47
N ARG A 45 -4.78 4.06 8.52
CA ARG A 45 -4.14 3.75 9.81
C ARG A 45 -3.09 2.64 9.71
N GLU A 46 -3.35 1.60 8.93
CA GLU A 46 -2.38 0.53 8.66
C GLU A 46 -1.18 1.04 7.84
N LYS A 47 -1.38 1.98 6.91
CA LYS A 47 -0.29 2.64 6.18
C LYS A 47 0.55 3.52 7.11
N ALA A 48 -0.10 4.30 7.97
CA ALA A 48 0.58 5.16 8.95
C ALA A 48 1.44 4.36 9.95
N THR A 49 0.96 3.21 10.41
CA THR A 49 1.71 2.31 11.32
C THR A 49 2.84 1.54 10.63
N ARG A 50 2.81 1.45 9.29
CA ARG A 50 3.86 0.81 8.49
C ARG A 50 5.13 1.65 8.41
N HIS A 51 5.05 2.94 8.72
CA HIS A 51 6.22 3.78 8.95
C HIS A 51 6.75 3.49 10.36
N PRO A 52 7.94 2.90 10.49
CA PRO A 52 8.51 2.63 11.80
C PRO A 52 8.70 3.95 12.56
N SER A 53 8.44 3.95 13.87
CA SER A 53 8.59 5.16 14.72
C SER A 53 10.01 5.76 14.67
N TRP A 54 11.03 4.96 14.35
CA TRP A 54 12.42 5.41 14.17
C TRP A 54 12.68 6.11 12.83
N MET A 55 11.79 5.98 11.85
CA MET A 55 11.89 6.63 10.53
C MET A 55 11.34 8.06 10.55
N ASN A 56 10.72 8.48 11.65
CA ASN A 56 10.20 9.83 11.89
C ASN A 56 11.26 10.79 12.46
N HIS A 57 12.54 10.41 12.45
CA HIS A 57 13.63 11.11 13.13
C HIS A 57 14.56 11.88 12.17
N TYR A 58 14.01 12.43 11.09
CA TYR A 58 14.66 13.42 10.23
C TYR A 58 13.66 14.53 9.89
N GLY A 59 13.49 15.45 10.84
CA GLY A 59 12.85 16.76 10.67
C GLY A 59 13.82 17.82 11.16
#